data_AF-A0A8D3Y393-F1
#
_entry.id   AF-A0A8D3Y393-F1
#
_cell.length_a   1.000
_cell.length_b   1.000
_cell.length_c   1.000
_cell.angle_alpha   90.00
_cell.angle_beta   90.00
_cell.angle_gamma   90.00
#
_symmetry.space_group_name_H-M   'P 1'
#
loop_
_entity.id
_entity.type
_entity.pdbx_description
1 polymer ?
#
loop_
_entity_poly.entity_id
_entity_poly.type
_entity_poly.pdbx_seq_one_letter_code
_entity_poly.pdbx_strand_id
1 'polypeptide(L)'
;MPQDERIKLEPSWKEALREEFEQPYMKELAAFLRREKAAGKVIYPPGPLIFNALNSTPLDQVKVVIIGQDPYHGPGQAHGLCFSVQPGIAPPPSLQNIYKELKRDLNLPVPPHGYLQRWAEQGVLLLNTSLTVERGLAGSHAKAGWHRFTDRIIEIVADRRPHLVFLLWGAHAQGKARLIDPTRHLLLKSAHPSPLSAHRGFIGNGHFSRANQFLRQHAMEPIDWRLPEAV
;
A
#
# COMPACT_ATOMS: atom_id res chain seq x y z
N MET A 1 31.08 1.85 -2.34
CA MET A 1 29.87 1.02 -2.43
C MET A 1 28.83 1.79 -3.22
N PRO A 2 28.35 1.25 -4.35
CA PRO A 2 27.21 1.80 -5.09
C PRO A 2 26.02 2.04 -4.16
N GLN A 3 25.19 3.04 -4.45
CA GLN A 3 24.07 3.43 -3.60
C GLN A 3 23.04 2.29 -3.43
N ASP A 4 22.90 1.44 -4.45
CA ASP A 4 22.05 0.24 -4.47
C ASP A 4 22.40 -0.81 -3.41
N GLU A 5 23.68 -1.04 -3.09
CA GLU A 5 24.08 -2.06 -2.10
C GLU A 5 23.56 -1.75 -0.68
N ARG A 6 23.31 -0.48 -0.37
CA ARG A 6 22.84 -0.04 0.96
C ARG A 6 21.33 -0.16 1.14
N ILE A 7 20.57 -0.30 0.05
CA ILE A 7 19.12 -0.43 0.11
C ILE A 7 18.79 -1.87 0.51
N LYS A 8 18.20 -2.01 1.70
CA LYS A 8 17.63 -3.28 2.19
C LYS A 8 16.23 -3.41 1.62
N LEU A 9 16.11 -4.26 0.60
CA LEU A 9 14.87 -4.55 -0.10
C LEU A 9 14.82 -6.04 -0.42
N GLU A 10 13.62 -6.61 -0.45
CA GLU A 10 13.40 -7.99 -0.91
C GLU A 10 14.04 -8.19 -2.30
N PRO A 11 14.77 -9.31 -2.53
CA PRO A 11 15.62 -9.48 -3.71
C PRO A 11 14.92 -9.27 -5.06
N SER A 12 13.70 -9.80 -5.23
CA SER A 12 12.98 -9.69 -6.51
C SER A 12 12.62 -8.24 -6.85
N TRP A 13 12.24 -7.46 -5.84
CA TRP A 13 12.01 -6.03 -5.97
C TRP A 13 13.29 -5.24 -6.17
N LYS A 14 14.36 -5.59 -5.45
CA LYS A 14 15.67 -4.94 -5.58
C LYS A 14 16.18 -5.04 -7.01
N GLU A 15 16.10 -6.22 -7.61
CA GLU A 15 16.49 -6.42 -9.00
C GLU A 15 15.61 -5.62 -9.97
N ALA A 16 14.28 -5.65 -9.77
CA ALA A 16 13.35 -4.95 -10.67
C ALA A 16 13.45 -3.42 -10.60
N LEU A 17 13.83 -2.85 -9.45
CA LEU A 17 13.90 -1.40 -9.20
C LEU A 17 15.32 -0.85 -9.22
N ARG A 18 16.34 -1.67 -9.51
CA ARG A 18 17.76 -1.29 -9.50
C ARG A 18 18.03 0.00 -10.27
N GLU A 19 17.57 0.07 -11.53
CA GLU A 19 17.75 1.24 -12.39
C GLU A 19 16.95 2.46 -11.90
N GLU A 20 15.81 2.22 -11.24
CA GLU A 20 14.96 3.29 -10.72
C GLU A 20 15.65 4.04 -9.57
N PHE A 21 16.37 3.32 -8.70
CA PHE A 21 17.12 3.92 -7.60
C PHE A 21 18.28 4.83 -8.06
N GLU A 22 18.79 4.61 -9.27
CA GLU A 22 19.87 5.42 -9.85
C GLU A 22 19.38 6.69 -10.53
N GLN A 23 18.07 6.83 -10.74
CA GLN A 23 17.46 7.99 -11.39
C GLN A 23 17.72 9.29 -10.59
N PRO A 24 17.91 10.44 -11.27
CA PRO A 24 18.18 11.72 -10.62
C PRO A 24 17.15 12.09 -9.54
N TYR A 25 15.86 11.87 -9.81
CA TYR A 25 14.79 12.20 -8.86
C TYR A 25 14.85 11.38 -7.56
N MET A 26 15.36 10.13 -7.61
CA MET A 26 15.56 9.32 -6.41
C MET A 26 16.73 9.83 -5.57
N LYS A 27 17.78 10.35 -6.21
CA LYS A 27 18.91 11.00 -5.53
C LYS A 27 18.46 12.30 -4.86
N GLU A 28 17.63 13.09 -5.54
CA GLU A 28 17.00 14.30 -4.99
C GLU A 28 16.08 13.99 -3.81
N LEU A 29 15.22 12.99 -3.94
CA LEU A 29 14.33 12.53 -2.86
C LEU A 29 15.13 12.07 -1.64
N ALA A 30 16.19 11.27 -1.84
CA ALA A 30 17.04 10.83 -0.75
C ALA A 30 17.76 12.00 -0.06
N ALA A 31 18.20 13.01 -0.83
CA ALA A 31 18.80 14.22 -0.27
C ALA A 31 17.77 15.07 0.50
N PHE A 32 16.54 15.20 -0.02
CA PHE A 32 15.42 15.86 0.65
C PHE A 32 15.14 15.22 2.01
N LEU A 33 14.96 13.90 2.08
CA LEU A 33 14.69 13.20 3.34
C LEU A 33 15.82 13.34 4.35
N ARG A 34 17.08 13.34 3.90
CA ARG A 34 18.24 13.61 4.78
C ARG A 34 18.21 15.03 5.34
N ARG A 35 17.87 16.03 4.53
CA ARG A 35 17.73 17.43 4.98
C ARG A 35 16.60 17.59 5.99
N GLU A 36 15.43 17.01 5.73
CA GLU A 36 14.30 17.05 6.65
C GLU A 36 14.68 16.47 8.02
N LYS A 37 15.34 15.30 8.02
CA LYS A 37 15.82 14.68 9.26
C LYS A 37 16.90 15.51 9.95
N ALA A 38 17.85 16.08 9.21
CA ALA A 38 18.89 16.95 9.75
C ALA A 38 18.33 18.25 10.35
N ALA A 39 17.20 18.74 9.83
CA ALA A 39 16.45 19.87 10.37
C ALA A 39 15.64 19.52 11.63
N GLY A 40 15.77 18.29 12.17
CA GLY A 40 15.08 17.85 13.39
C GLY A 40 13.64 17.40 13.18
N LYS A 41 13.17 17.28 11.93
CA LYS A 41 11.81 16.82 11.65
C LYS A 41 11.65 15.33 11.95
N VAL A 42 10.49 14.97 12.49
CA VAL A 42 10.10 13.57 12.71
C VAL A 42 9.37 13.07 11.47
N ILE A 43 10.00 12.14 10.75
CA ILE A 43 9.45 11.56 9.52
C ILE A 43 8.98 10.12 9.78
N TYR A 44 7.78 9.80 9.30
CA TYR A 44 7.20 8.46 9.35
C TYR A 44 7.08 7.83 7.96
N PRO A 45 7.12 6.49 7.86
CA PRO A 45 7.52 5.56 8.91
C PRO A 45 9.04 5.66 9.19
N PRO A 46 9.56 5.02 10.26
CA PRO A 46 11.00 4.89 10.47
C PRO A 46 11.72 4.36 9.22
N GLY A 47 12.95 4.82 8.97
CA GLY A 47 13.71 4.53 7.74
C GLY A 47 13.70 3.06 7.27
N PRO A 48 13.95 2.07 8.14
CA PRO A 48 13.92 0.65 7.76
C PRO A 48 12.55 0.14 7.27
N LEU A 49 11.47 0.86 7.60
CA LEU A 49 10.09 0.47 7.26
C LEU A 49 9.54 1.22 6.04
N ILE A 50 10.30 2.12 5.40
CA ILE A 50 9.83 2.88 4.23
C ILE A 50 9.39 1.94 3.08
N PHE A 51 10.13 0.85 2.86
CA PHE A 51 9.82 -0.13 1.82
C PHE A 51 9.13 -1.39 2.34
N ASN A 52 8.48 -1.33 3.51
CA ASN A 52 7.93 -2.52 4.16
C ASN A 52 6.89 -3.26 3.28
N ALA A 53 6.08 -2.55 2.49
CA ALA A 53 5.14 -3.17 1.55
C ALA A 53 5.81 -4.12 0.56
N LEU A 54 6.95 -3.70 0.00
CA LEU A 54 7.75 -4.51 -0.94
C LEU A 54 8.47 -5.65 -0.21
N ASN A 55 8.97 -5.39 1.00
CA ASN A 55 9.63 -6.41 1.82
C ASN A 55 8.68 -7.51 2.30
N SER A 56 7.42 -7.15 2.53
CA SER A 56 6.39 -8.09 3.01
C SER A 56 5.70 -8.84 1.89
N THR A 57 5.82 -8.37 0.64
CA THR A 57 5.12 -8.92 -0.52
C THR A 57 6.10 -9.07 -1.69
N PRO A 58 6.82 -10.19 -1.82
CA PRO A 58 7.71 -10.44 -2.95
C PRO A 58 7.00 -10.23 -4.30
N LEU A 59 7.72 -9.73 -5.30
CA LEU A 59 7.16 -9.30 -6.59
C LEU A 59 6.40 -10.44 -7.30
N ASP A 60 6.94 -11.65 -7.22
CA ASP A 60 6.39 -12.87 -7.79
C ASP A 60 5.20 -13.44 -7.01
N GLN A 61 4.96 -12.96 -5.79
CA GLN A 61 3.85 -13.37 -4.93
C GLN A 61 2.68 -12.40 -4.93
N VAL A 62 2.80 -11.25 -5.59
CA VAL A 62 1.70 -10.27 -5.66
C VAL A 62 0.48 -10.89 -6.37
N LYS A 63 -0.68 -10.73 -5.73
CA LYS A 63 -2.02 -11.12 -6.22
C LYS A 63 -2.98 -9.94 -6.22
N VAL A 64 -2.91 -9.09 -5.19
CA VAL A 64 -3.77 -7.92 -5.01
C VAL A 64 -2.92 -6.70 -4.72
N VAL A 65 -3.26 -5.54 -5.29
CA VAL A 65 -2.62 -4.26 -5.00
C VAL A 65 -3.66 -3.31 -4.43
N ILE A 66 -3.40 -2.76 -3.24
CA ILE A 66 -4.24 -1.74 -2.60
C ILE A 66 -3.45 -0.44 -2.55
N ILE A 67 -4.02 0.63 -3.12
CA ILE A 67 -3.34 1.92 -3.24
C ILE A 67 -3.88 2.89 -2.20
N GLY A 68 -3.02 3.29 -1.27
CA GLY A 68 -3.23 4.42 -0.36
C GLY A 68 -2.53 5.70 -0.84
N GLN A 69 -2.77 6.80 -0.13
CA GLN A 69 -2.22 8.11 -0.47
C GLN A 69 -0.84 8.32 0.17
N ASP A 70 -0.80 8.52 1.48
CA ASP A 70 0.39 8.74 2.30
C ASP A 70 0.31 7.97 3.63
N PRO A 71 1.44 7.78 4.34
CA PRO A 71 1.44 7.07 5.61
C PRO A 71 0.68 7.86 6.69
N TYR A 72 0.22 7.16 7.74
CA TYR A 72 -0.27 7.85 8.93
C TYR A 72 0.83 8.71 9.57
N HIS A 73 0.46 9.92 9.99
CA HIS A 73 1.39 10.95 10.46
C HIS A 73 1.47 11.05 12.01
N GLY A 74 0.83 10.14 12.74
CA GLY A 74 0.90 10.06 14.20
C GLY A 74 1.99 9.10 14.71
N PRO A 75 2.49 9.30 15.95
CA PRO A 75 3.49 8.43 16.55
C PRO A 75 3.05 6.96 16.60
N GLY A 76 3.95 6.06 16.22
CA GLY A 76 3.75 4.61 16.28
C GLY A 76 2.75 4.05 15.26
N GLN A 77 2.08 4.88 14.45
CA GLN A 77 1.04 4.42 13.54
C GLN A 77 1.62 3.74 12.30
N ALA A 78 2.30 4.50 11.44
CA ALA A 78 2.76 4.01 10.15
C ALA A 78 3.96 3.06 10.27
N HIS A 79 3.88 1.94 9.54
CA HIS A 79 4.97 0.97 9.42
C HIS A 79 5.18 0.50 7.96
N GLY A 80 4.88 1.39 7.00
CA GLY A 80 5.18 1.16 5.59
C GLY A 80 4.16 0.34 4.80
N LEU A 81 3.00 0.05 5.37
CA LEU A 81 1.85 -0.55 4.68
C LEU A 81 0.69 0.45 4.67
N CYS A 82 0.03 0.66 3.53
CA CYS A 82 -1.14 1.53 3.47
C CYS A 82 -2.29 0.98 4.35
N PHE A 83 -3.06 1.88 4.97
CA PHE A 83 -4.16 1.60 5.91
C PHE A 83 -3.81 0.84 7.20
N SER A 84 -2.66 0.17 7.27
CA SER A 84 -2.23 -0.59 8.45
C SER A 84 -1.64 0.30 9.54
N VAL A 85 -1.80 -0.11 10.80
CA VAL A 85 -1.11 0.49 11.96
C VAL A 85 -0.42 -0.59 12.80
N GLN A 86 0.61 -0.22 13.56
CA GLN A 86 1.32 -1.16 14.45
C GLN A 86 0.40 -1.76 15.53
N PRO A 87 0.73 -2.96 16.06
CA PRO A 87 0.10 -3.50 17.25
C PRO A 87 0.04 -2.49 18.41
N GLY A 88 -1.06 -2.53 19.18
CA GLY A 88 -1.32 -1.59 20.27
C GLY A 88 -1.85 -0.22 19.84
N ILE A 89 -1.89 0.09 18.55
CA ILE A 89 -2.53 1.31 18.01
C ILE A 89 -3.97 1.00 17.60
N ALA A 90 -4.90 1.84 18.07
CA ALA A 90 -6.30 1.73 17.70
C ALA A 90 -6.49 1.90 16.17
N PRO A 91 -7.34 1.07 15.52
CA PRO A 91 -7.64 1.20 14.11
C PRO A 91 -8.13 2.62 13.74
N PRO A 92 -7.49 3.30 12.77
CA PRO A 92 -7.93 4.62 12.33
C PRO A 92 -9.31 4.57 11.65
N PRO A 93 -10.04 5.70 11.53
CA PRO A 93 -11.41 5.70 11.00
C PRO A 93 -11.56 5.07 9.61
N SER A 94 -10.60 5.28 8.70
CA SER A 94 -10.61 4.62 7.39
C SER A 94 -10.51 3.10 7.50
N LEU A 95 -9.64 2.60 8.39
CA LEU A 95 -9.49 1.16 8.60
C LEU A 95 -10.73 0.54 9.27
N GLN A 96 -11.37 1.27 10.19
CA GLN A 96 -12.65 0.83 10.75
C GLN A 96 -13.73 0.67 9.67
N ASN A 97 -13.76 1.56 8.67
CA ASN A 97 -14.69 1.42 7.55
C ASN A 97 -14.30 0.26 6.62
N ILE A 98 -13.01 0.00 6.41
CA ILE A 98 -12.55 -1.23 5.74
C ILE A 98 -13.07 -2.47 6.48
N TYR A 99 -13.00 -2.52 7.81
CA TYR A 99 -13.54 -3.62 8.59
C TYR A 99 -15.06 -3.74 8.53
N LYS A 100 -15.79 -2.62 8.51
CA LYS A 100 -17.24 -2.64 8.27
C LYS A 100 -17.58 -3.24 6.91
N GLU A 101 -16.83 -2.90 5.87
CA GLU A 101 -17.04 -3.49 4.55
C GLU A 101 -16.67 -4.98 4.52
N LEU A 102 -15.56 -5.39 5.15
CA LEU A 102 -15.21 -6.81 5.27
C LEU A 102 -16.29 -7.62 5.99
N LYS A 103 -16.84 -7.09 7.08
CA LYS A 103 -17.96 -7.71 7.79
C LYS A 103 -19.20 -7.79 6.90
N ARG A 104 -19.52 -6.74 6.16
CA ARG A 104 -20.69 -6.72 5.26
C ARG A 104 -20.53 -7.63 4.04
N ASP A 105 -19.34 -7.68 3.46
CA ASP A 105 -19.04 -8.42 2.22
C ASP A 105 -18.80 -9.92 2.47
N LEU A 106 -18.08 -10.25 3.54
CA LEU A 106 -17.60 -11.61 3.81
C LEU A 106 -18.07 -12.18 5.16
N ASN A 107 -18.89 -11.45 5.92
CA ASN A 107 -19.34 -11.82 7.26
C ASN A 107 -18.20 -12.14 8.24
N LEU A 108 -17.08 -11.43 8.10
CA LEU A 108 -15.90 -11.62 8.95
C LEU A 108 -16.00 -10.81 10.26
N PRO A 109 -15.45 -11.34 11.38
CA PRO A 109 -15.34 -10.57 12.61
C PRO A 109 -14.39 -9.38 12.44
N VAL A 110 -14.65 -8.31 13.19
CA VAL A 110 -13.79 -7.13 13.22
C VAL A 110 -12.69 -7.35 14.27
N PRO A 111 -11.40 -7.32 13.91
CA PRO A 111 -10.32 -7.51 14.88
C PRO A 111 -10.17 -6.26 15.78
N PRO A 112 -9.63 -6.42 16.99
CA PRO A 112 -9.39 -5.30 17.92
C PRO A 112 -8.13 -4.48 17.59
N HIS A 113 -7.37 -4.87 16.57
CA HIS A 113 -6.12 -4.21 16.15
C HIS A 113 -6.18 -3.75 14.69
N GLY A 114 -5.23 -2.91 14.29
CA GLY A 114 -5.14 -2.39 12.92
C GLY A 114 -3.98 -2.93 12.07
N TYR A 115 -3.30 -3.98 12.53
CA TYR A 115 -2.14 -4.57 11.87
C TYR A 115 -2.52 -5.52 10.72
N LEU A 116 -2.14 -5.17 9.49
CA LEU A 116 -2.53 -5.86 8.25
C LEU A 116 -1.42 -6.72 7.63
N GLN A 117 -0.35 -7.01 8.38
CA GLN A 117 0.81 -7.77 7.89
C GLN A 117 0.42 -9.13 7.28
N ARG A 118 -0.55 -9.82 7.88
CA ARG A 118 -1.07 -11.11 7.38
C ARG A 118 -1.65 -11.02 5.96
N TRP A 119 -2.15 -9.86 5.53
CA TRP A 119 -2.58 -9.69 4.14
C TRP A 119 -1.37 -9.56 3.20
N ALA A 120 -0.34 -8.81 3.60
CA ALA A 120 0.88 -8.65 2.82
C ALA A 120 1.56 -10.00 2.56
N GLU A 121 1.68 -10.83 3.60
CA GLU A 121 2.25 -12.20 3.52
C GLU A 121 1.49 -13.14 2.57
N GLN A 122 0.23 -12.81 2.22
CA GLN A 122 -0.59 -13.59 1.29
C GLN A 122 -0.55 -13.06 -0.15
N GLY A 123 0.23 -12.02 -0.43
CA GLY A 123 0.33 -11.42 -1.76
C GLY A 123 -0.46 -10.11 -1.92
N VAL A 124 -0.89 -9.45 -0.83
CA VAL A 124 -1.56 -8.14 -0.89
C VAL A 124 -0.54 -7.01 -0.75
N LEU A 125 -0.17 -6.41 -1.87
CA LEU A 125 0.74 -5.26 -1.88
C LEU A 125 0.01 -3.99 -1.38
N LEU A 126 0.28 -3.62 -0.13
CA LEU A 126 -0.31 -2.46 0.57
C LEU A 126 0.53 -1.19 0.33
N LEU A 127 0.44 -0.62 -0.88
CA LEU A 127 1.29 0.47 -1.33
C LEU A 127 0.66 1.85 -1.12
N ASN A 128 1.40 2.79 -0.50
CA ASN A 128 1.06 4.21 -0.58
C ASN A 128 1.74 4.86 -1.79
N THR A 129 1.15 5.91 -2.34
CA THR A 129 1.78 6.71 -3.42
C THR A 129 2.83 7.72 -2.94
N SER A 130 2.79 8.07 -1.65
CA SER A 130 3.91 8.69 -0.93
C SER A 130 4.37 7.72 0.14
N LEU A 131 5.66 7.43 0.24
CA LEU A 131 6.16 6.45 1.21
C LEU A 131 6.62 7.07 2.54
N THR A 132 6.56 8.40 2.66
CA THR A 132 6.91 9.11 3.89
C THR A 132 5.99 10.29 4.14
N VAL A 133 5.95 10.76 5.39
CA VAL A 133 5.20 11.94 5.84
C VAL A 133 5.88 12.56 7.06
N GLU A 134 5.72 13.86 7.25
CA GLU A 134 6.16 14.56 8.46
C GLU A 134 5.11 14.41 9.57
N ARG A 135 5.56 14.27 10.82
CA ARG A 135 4.68 14.14 11.99
C ARG A 135 3.65 15.27 12.02
N GLY A 136 2.37 14.91 12.08
CA GLY A 136 1.26 15.85 12.19
C GLY A 136 0.88 16.57 10.89
N LEU A 137 1.60 16.36 9.77
CA LEU A 137 1.39 17.08 8.52
C LEU A 137 1.06 16.11 7.38
N ALA A 138 -0.22 15.76 7.25
CA ALA A 138 -0.71 14.92 6.16
C ALA A 138 -0.29 15.49 4.79
N GLY A 139 0.17 14.62 3.89
CA GLY A 139 0.58 14.99 2.53
C GLY A 139 1.85 15.85 2.44
N SER A 140 2.60 16.09 3.53
CA SER A 140 3.78 16.97 3.52
C SER A 140 4.84 16.60 2.48
N HIS A 141 4.95 15.31 2.14
CA HIS A 141 5.92 14.79 1.16
C HIS A 141 5.30 14.41 -0.20
N ALA A 142 4.06 14.80 -0.48
CA ALA A 142 3.38 14.44 -1.73
C ALA A 142 4.14 14.89 -3.00
N LYS A 143 4.87 16.01 -2.91
CA LYS A 143 5.69 16.59 -4.00
C LYS A 143 7.17 16.21 -3.92
N ALA A 144 7.57 15.32 -3.01
CA ALA A 144 8.98 14.98 -2.79
C ALA A 144 9.59 14.04 -3.86
N GLY A 145 8.77 13.53 -4.79
CA GLY A 145 9.21 12.62 -5.87
C GLY A 145 8.71 11.18 -5.73
N TRP A 146 8.05 10.83 -4.62
CA TRP A 146 7.54 9.47 -4.40
C TRP A 146 6.57 8.97 -5.47
N HIS A 147 5.72 9.84 -6.00
CA HIS A 147 4.71 9.45 -6.97
C HIS A 147 5.31 8.77 -8.19
N ARG A 148 6.46 9.24 -8.69
CA ARG A 148 7.16 8.65 -9.84
C ARG A 148 7.68 7.25 -9.50
N PHE A 149 8.27 7.09 -8.32
CA PHE A 149 8.75 5.80 -7.84
C PHE A 149 7.63 4.78 -7.67
N THR A 150 6.51 5.20 -7.07
CA THR A 150 5.37 4.30 -6.86
C THR A 150 4.61 4.01 -8.14
N ASP A 151 4.59 4.93 -9.11
CA ASP A 151 4.07 4.66 -10.46
C ASP A 151 4.90 3.56 -11.12
N ARG A 152 6.24 3.62 -11.00
CA ARG A 152 7.12 2.57 -11.52
C ARG A 152 6.89 1.21 -10.87
N ILE A 153 6.64 1.16 -9.56
CA ILE A 153 6.27 -0.08 -8.85
C ILE A 153 4.99 -0.69 -9.44
N ILE A 154 3.96 0.14 -9.67
CA ILE A 154 2.67 -0.29 -10.23
C ILE A 154 2.84 -0.82 -11.66
N GLU A 155 3.62 -0.13 -12.49
CA GLU A 155 3.94 -0.58 -13.85
C GLU A 155 4.68 -1.92 -13.84
N ILE A 156 5.74 -2.05 -13.05
CA ILE A 156 6.55 -3.29 -12.97
C ILE A 156 5.68 -4.48 -12.56
N VAL A 157 4.84 -4.33 -11.55
CA VAL A 157 4.00 -5.44 -11.07
C VAL A 157 2.92 -5.80 -12.08
N ALA A 158 2.27 -4.80 -12.70
CA ALA A 158 1.27 -5.03 -13.75
C ALA A 158 1.89 -5.72 -14.98
N ASP A 159 3.10 -5.31 -15.38
CA ASP A 159 3.80 -5.88 -16.52
C ASP A 159 4.21 -7.33 -16.28
N ARG A 160 4.81 -7.62 -15.12
CA ARG A 160 5.41 -8.94 -14.83
C ARG A 160 4.40 -10.00 -14.37
N ARG A 161 3.23 -9.59 -13.86
CA ARG A 161 2.26 -10.52 -13.24
C ARG A 161 0.89 -10.36 -13.90
N PRO A 162 0.38 -11.36 -14.64
CA PRO A 162 -0.99 -11.32 -15.13
C PRO A 162 -2.00 -11.54 -13.99
N HIS A 163 -3.27 -11.24 -14.25
CA HIS A 163 -4.40 -11.60 -13.37
C HIS A 163 -4.30 -11.04 -11.94
N LEU A 164 -3.70 -9.87 -11.78
CA LEU A 164 -3.78 -9.10 -10.54
C LEU A 164 -5.13 -8.45 -10.34
N VAL A 165 -5.47 -8.19 -9.07
CA VAL A 165 -6.60 -7.34 -8.67
C VAL A 165 -6.07 -6.02 -8.12
N PHE A 166 -6.53 -4.90 -8.66
CA PHE A 166 -6.21 -3.55 -8.16
C PHE A 166 -7.42 -2.93 -7.47
N LEU A 167 -7.28 -2.63 -6.17
CA LEU A 167 -8.28 -1.94 -5.37
C LEU A 167 -7.98 -0.43 -5.37
N LEU A 168 -8.73 0.30 -6.18
CA LEU A 168 -8.53 1.72 -6.43
C LEU A 168 -9.61 2.56 -5.70
N TRP A 169 -9.37 2.79 -4.42
CA TRP A 169 -10.31 3.48 -3.53
C TRP A 169 -10.04 4.99 -3.49
N GLY A 170 -10.98 5.78 -4.02
CA GLY A 170 -10.88 7.24 -4.11
C GLY A 170 -10.18 7.73 -5.38
N ALA A 171 -10.38 9.03 -5.68
CA ALA A 171 -9.93 9.64 -6.93
C ALA A 171 -8.41 9.51 -7.17
N HIS A 172 -7.61 9.65 -6.10
CA HIS A 172 -6.16 9.55 -6.17
C HIS A 172 -5.69 8.16 -6.64
N ALA A 173 -6.23 7.10 -6.04
CA ALA A 173 -5.93 5.72 -6.46
C ALA A 173 -6.50 5.42 -7.85
N GLN A 174 -7.70 5.90 -8.17
CA GLN A 174 -8.31 5.72 -9.49
C GLN A 174 -7.50 6.37 -10.61
N GLY A 175 -6.79 7.47 -10.35
CA GLY A 175 -5.87 8.09 -11.30
C GLY A 175 -4.71 7.17 -11.73
N LYS A 176 -4.38 6.15 -10.93
CA LYS A 176 -3.35 5.14 -11.25
C LYS A 176 -3.84 4.08 -12.24
N ALA A 177 -5.14 4.04 -12.54
CA ALA A 177 -5.70 3.12 -13.55
C ALA A 177 -5.05 3.27 -14.93
N ARG A 178 -4.51 4.46 -15.25
CA ARG A 178 -3.78 4.71 -16.52
C ARG A 178 -2.50 3.88 -16.68
N LEU A 179 -1.97 3.33 -15.58
CA LEU A 179 -0.74 2.55 -15.54
C LEU A 179 -0.99 1.04 -15.67
N ILE A 180 -2.26 0.64 -15.77
CA ILE A 180 -2.68 -0.76 -15.62
C ILE A 180 -3.52 -1.14 -16.83
N ASP A 181 -3.15 -2.23 -17.51
CA ASP A 181 -3.93 -2.78 -18.61
C ASP A 181 -5.18 -3.52 -18.07
N PRO A 182 -6.41 -3.01 -18.28
CA PRO A 182 -7.61 -3.62 -17.76
C PRO A 182 -8.01 -4.92 -18.49
N THR A 183 -7.34 -5.26 -19.60
CA THR A 183 -7.56 -6.54 -20.29
C THR A 183 -6.79 -7.69 -19.62
N ARG A 184 -5.72 -7.36 -18.88
CA ARG A 184 -4.86 -8.32 -18.17
C ARG A 184 -5.18 -8.43 -16.68
N HIS A 185 -5.81 -7.41 -16.11
CA HIS A 185 -6.02 -7.28 -14.66
C HIS A 185 -7.44 -6.83 -14.32
N LEU A 186 -7.89 -7.14 -13.10
CA LEU A 186 -9.15 -6.63 -12.59
C LEU A 186 -8.95 -5.31 -11.84
N LEU A 187 -9.62 -4.24 -12.28
CA LEU A 187 -9.62 -2.95 -11.58
C LEU A 187 -10.96 -2.76 -10.85
N LEU A 188 -10.91 -2.72 -9.52
CA LEU A 188 -12.08 -2.46 -8.68
C LEU A 188 -12.01 -1.03 -8.12
N LYS A 189 -12.91 -0.16 -8.59
CA LYS A 189 -12.94 1.27 -8.27
C LYS A 189 -14.12 1.60 -7.37
N SER A 190 -13.90 2.38 -6.31
CA SER A 190 -14.97 2.90 -5.44
C SER A 190 -14.56 4.22 -4.79
N ALA A 191 -15.45 4.81 -3.99
CA ALA A 191 -15.10 5.89 -3.08
C ALA A 191 -14.02 5.45 -2.07
N HIS A 192 -13.33 6.41 -1.44
CA HIS A 192 -12.32 6.13 -0.42
C HIS A 192 -12.97 5.67 0.91
N PRO A 193 -12.33 4.80 1.72
CA PRO A 193 -12.86 4.38 3.02
C PRO A 193 -12.89 5.48 4.11
N SER A 194 -12.44 6.70 3.82
CA SER A 194 -12.47 7.81 4.77
C SER A 194 -13.91 8.10 5.22
N PRO A 195 -14.15 8.49 6.49
CA PRO A 195 -15.48 8.90 6.95
C PRO A 195 -16.19 9.90 6.03
N LEU A 196 -15.42 10.78 5.36
CA LEU A 196 -15.96 11.77 4.43
C LEU A 196 -16.62 11.15 3.19
N SER A 197 -16.25 9.93 2.79
CA SER A 197 -16.69 9.32 1.53
C SER A 197 -17.17 7.88 1.65
N ALA A 198 -17.04 7.24 2.81
CA ALA A 198 -17.29 5.81 2.94
C ALA A 198 -18.73 5.42 2.56
N HIS A 199 -19.71 6.20 3.01
CA HIS A 199 -21.13 6.00 2.68
C HIS A 199 -21.51 6.42 1.26
N ARG A 200 -20.59 7.07 0.52
CA ARG A 200 -20.79 7.49 -0.88
C ARG A 200 -20.32 6.44 -1.89
N GLY A 201 -20.20 5.17 -1.46
CA GLY A 201 -19.92 4.03 -2.34
C GLY A 201 -18.69 3.19 -1.99
N PHE A 202 -18.03 3.40 -0.84
CA PHE A 202 -17.07 2.41 -0.33
C PHE A 202 -17.81 1.27 0.37
N ILE A 203 -18.68 1.60 1.33
CA ILE A 203 -19.55 0.62 1.98
C ILE A 203 -20.56 0.11 0.96
N GLY A 204 -20.67 -1.21 0.82
CA GLY A 204 -21.47 -1.90 -0.17
C GLY A 204 -20.76 -2.25 -1.47
N ASN A 205 -19.46 -1.95 -1.62
CA ASN A 205 -18.75 -2.16 -2.89
C ASN A 205 -18.48 -3.65 -3.20
N GLY A 206 -18.42 -4.52 -2.19
CA GLY A 206 -18.17 -5.95 -2.35
C GLY A 206 -16.81 -6.28 -2.97
N HIS A 207 -15.78 -5.44 -2.75
CA HIS A 207 -14.50 -5.60 -3.44
C HIS A 207 -13.72 -6.85 -2.99
N PHE A 208 -13.83 -7.28 -1.73
CA PHE A 208 -13.03 -8.39 -1.21
C PHE A 208 -13.52 -9.74 -1.76
N SER A 209 -14.84 -9.94 -1.81
CA SER A 209 -15.45 -11.13 -2.43
C SER A 209 -15.18 -11.18 -3.94
N ARG A 210 -15.32 -10.06 -4.65
CA ARG A 210 -15.02 -9.95 -6.09
C ARG A 210 -13.55 -10.20 -6.39
N ALA A 211 -12.63 -9.70 -5.56
CA ALA A 211 -11.20 -9.98 -5.70
C ALA A 211 -10.94 -11.50 -5.62
N ASN A 212 -11.48 -12.16 -4.60
CA ASN A 212 -11.32 -13.61 -4.43
C ASN A 212 -12.01 -14.43 -5.53
N GLN A 213 -13.15 -13.97 -6.06
CA GLN A 213 -13.80 -14.60 -7.20
C GLN A 213 -12.88 -14.56 -8.43
N PHE A 214 -12.28 -13.41 -8.72
CA PHE A 214 -11.38 -13.25 -9.86
C PHE A 214 -10.11 -14.10 -9.75
N LEU A 215 -9.51 -14.16 -8.55
CA LEU A 215 -8.35 -15.03 -8.30
C LEU A 215 -8.71 -16.50 -8.57
N ARG A 216 -9.86 -16.97 -8.06
CA ARG A 216 -10.33 -18.35 -8.30
C ARG A 216 -10.58 -18.65 -9.78
N GLN A 217 -11.15 -17.71 -10.53
CA GLN A 217 -11.39 -17.85 -11.97
C GLN A 217 -10.09 -18.06 -12.77
N HIS A 218 -8.96 -17.57 -12.24
CA HIS A 218 -7.63 -17.73 -12.84
C HIS A 218 -6.78 -18.79 -12.12
N ALA A 219 -7.42 -19.72 -11.39
CA ALA A 219 -6.76 -20.79 -10.64
C ALA A 219 -5.70 -20.30 -9.63
N MET A 220 -5.85 -19.08 -9.12
CA MET A 220 -5.01 -18.51 -8.08
C MET A 220 -5.66 -18.70 -6.72
N GLU A 221 -4.84 -18.95 -5.70
CA GLU A 221 -5.32 -19.08 -4.33
C GLU A 221 -5.87 -17.74 -3.82
N PRO A 222 -7.14 -17.69 -3.36
CA PRO A 222 -7.76 -16.48 -2.84
C PRO A 222 -7.08 -15.98 -1.56
N ILE A 223 -7.29 -14.71 -1.23
CA ILE A 223 -6.80 -14.13 0.03
C ILE A 223 -7.73 -14.53 1.17
N ASP A 224 -7.18 -15.03 2.27
CA ASP A 224 -7.90 -15.06 3.55
C ASP A 224 -7.85 -13.67 4.17
N TRP A 225 -8.94 -12.93 4.01
CA TRP A 225 -9.09 -11.57 4.52
C TRP A 225 -9.27 -11.52 6.04
N ARG A 226 -9.42 -12.65 6.73
CA ARG A 226 -9.49 -12.69 8.19
C ARG A 226 -8.14 -12.31 8.80
N LEU A 227 -8.20 -11.47 9.82
CA LEU A 227 -7.06 -11.13 10.66
C LEU A 227 -7.16 -11.92 11.97
N PRO A 228 -6.03 -12.25 12.61
CA PRO A 228 -6.04 -12.93 13.90
C PRO A 228 -6.70 -12.05 14.97
N GLU A 229 -7.14 -12.65 16.07
CA GLU A 229 -7.73 -11.88 17.18
C GLU A 229 -6.66 -11.09 17.96
N ALA A 230 -5.40 -11.55 17.93
CA ALA A 230 -4.26 -10.95 18.59
C ALA A 230 -3.02 -10.95 17.69
N VAL A 231 -2.14 -9.97 17.92
CA VAL A 231 -0.88 -9.72 17.18
C VAL A 231 0.23 -9.32 18.13
#